data_AF-A0A7R9QBK8-F1
#
_entry.id   AF-A0A7R9QBK8-F1
#
_cell.length_a   1.000
_cell.length_b   1.000
_cell.length_c   1.000
_cell.angle_alpha   90.00
_cell.angle_beta   90.00
_cell.angle_gamma   90.00
#
_symmetry.space_group_name_H-M   'P 1'
#
loop_
_entity.id
_entity.type
_entity.pdbx_description
1 polymer ?
#
loop_
_entity_poly.entity_id
_entity_poly.type
_entity_poly.pdbx_seq_one_letter_code
_entity_poly.pdbx_strand_id
1 'polypeptide(L)'
;MRLSAIIIFNSERPNIQQPELIKLQQYIYMHLLKRYFYMRYQSESEAKVRLLRLMDSLHKIRLLSDIHATNYYVHRPTHVGPILQEVFNR
;
A
#
# COMPACT_ATOMS: atom_id res chain seq x y z
N MET A 1 10.97 6.79 0.46
CA MET A 1 10.00 7.24 -0.56
C MET A 1 9.48 6.15 -1.54
N ARG A 2 9.99 4.90 -1.59
CA ARG A 2 9.51 3.90 -2.59
C ARG A 2 8.42 2.94 -2.12
N LEU A 3 8.30 2.70 -0.80
CA LEU A 3 7.31 1.75 -0.24
C LEU A 3 5.88 2.33 -0.25
N SER A 4 5.75 3.64 -0.05
CA SER A 4 4.46 4.33 -0.11
C SER A 4 3.80 4.19 -1.49
N ALA A 5 4.57 4.14 -2.57
CA ALA A 5 4.04 3.93 -3.91
C ALA A 5 3.33 2.57 -4.05
N ILE A 6 3.86 1.50 -3.45
CA ILE A 6 3.24 0.16 -3.47
C ILE A 6 1.89 0.16 -2.72
N ILE A 7 1.75 1.00 -1.68
CA ILE A 7 0.52 1.14 -0.90
C ILE A 7 -0.50 2.05 -1.61
N ILE A 8 -0.03 3.11 -2.27
CA ILE A 8 -0.85 4.13 -2.94
C ILE A 8 -1.44 3.59 -4.24
N PHE A 9 -0.61 3.00 -5.08
CA PHE A 9 -1.07 2.30 -6.27
C PHE A 9 -1.69 1.01 -5.81
N ASN A 10 -3.01 0.93 -5.83
CA ASN A 10 -3.77 -0.28 -5.52
C ASN A 10 -4.92 -0.38 -6.52
N SER A 11 -4.84 -1.35 -7.43
CA SER A 11 -5.85 -1.52 -8.49
C SER A 11 -7.22 -1.96 -7.98
N GLU A 12 -7.31 -2.37 -6.71
CA GLU A 12 -8.54 -2.84 -6.07
C GLU A 12 -9.33 -1.72 -5.40
N ARG A 13 -8.87 -0.45 -5.47
CA ARG A 13 -9.68 0.67 -4.96
C ARG A 13 -10.92 0.87 -5.85
N PRO A 14 -12.08 1.19 -5.24
CA PRO A 14 -13.27 1.53 -6.01
C PRO A 14 -13.00 2.77 -6.89
N ASN A 15 -13.73 2.87 -8.00
CA ASN A 15 -13.69 4.01 -8.95
C ASN A 15 -12.36 4.23 -9.70
N ILE A 16 -11.55 3.19 -9.86
CA ILE A 16 -10.37 3.24 -10.72
C ILE A 16 -10.77 3.11 -12.19
N GLN A 17 -10.46 4.15 -12.98
CA GLN A 17 -10.73 4.16 -14.43
C GLN A 17 -9.75 3.30 -15.25
N GLN A 18 -8.52 3.11 -14.75
CA GLN A 18 -7.45 2.38 -15.45
C GLN A 18 -6.71 1.41 -14.53
N PRO A 19 -7.35 0.29 -14.13
CA PRO A 19 -6.76 -0.65 -13.18
C PRO A 19 -5.49 -1.33 -13.71
N GLU A 20 -5.40 -1.58 -15.02
CA GLU A 20 -4.24 -2.20 -15.65
C GLU A 20 -2.97 -1.33 -15.56
N LEU A 21 -3.10 -0.01 -15.73
CA LEU A 21 -1.98 0.91 -15.56
C LEU A 21 -1.48 0.93 -14.11
N ILE A 22 -2.41 0.86 -13.15
CA ILE A 22 -2.08 0.81 -11.72
C ILE A 22 -1.39 -0.51 -11.35
N LYS A 23 -1.85 -1.64 -11.89
CA LYS A 23 -1.18 -2.94 -11.74
C LYS A 23 0.24 -2.92 -12.33
N LEU A 24 0.40 -2.37 -13.52
CA LEU A 24 1.72 -2.21 -14.16
C LEU A 24 2.65 -1.39 -13.27
N GLN A 25 2.14 -0.28 -12.71
CA GLN A 25 2.95 0.58 -11.86
C GLN A 25 3.32 -0.11 -10.53
N GLN A 26 2.38 -0.81 -9.90
CA GLN A 26 2.67 -1.66 -8.74
C GLN A 26 3.76 -2.70 -9.06
N TYR A 27 3.66 -3.37 -10.21
CA TYR A 27 4.61 -4.37 -10.65
C TYR A 27 6.02 -3.79 -10.80
N ILE A 28 6.14 -2.62 -11.45
CA ILE A 28 7.42 -1.92 -11.60
C ILE A 28 8.02 -1.59 -10.24
N TYR A 29 7.24 -1.07 -9.29
CA TYR A 29 7.75 -0.76 -7.95
C TYR A 29 8.16 -2.01 -7.17
N MET A 30 7.40 -3.12 -7.27
CA MET A 30 7.79 -4.40 -6.68
C MET A 30 9.09 -4.94 -7.27
N HIS A 31 9.24 -4.85 -8.60
CA HIS A 31 10.46 -5.29 -9.28
C HIS A 31 11.69 -4.48 -8.81
N LEU A 32 11.57 -3.16 -8.73
CA LEU A 32 12.63 -2.29 -8.22
C LEU A 32 12.97 -2.58 -6.76
N LEU A 33 11.96 -2.86 -5.93
CA LEU A 33 12.16 -3.24 -4.54
C LEU A 33 12.92 -4.57 -4.43
N LYS A 34 12.51 -5.59 -5.18
CA LYS A 34 13.19 -6.88 -5.25
C LYS A 34 14.65 -6.71 -5.67
N ARG A 35 14.92 -5.90 -6.70
CA ARG A 35 16.29 -5.60 -7.17
C ARG A 35 17.12 -4.88 -6.11
N TYR A 36 16.53 -3.95 -5.37
CA TYR A 36 17.20 -3.28 -4.25
C TYR A 36 17.61 -4.26 -3.16
N PHE A 37 16.73 -5.21 -2.78
CA PHE A 37 17.07 -6.24 -1.81
C PHE A 37 18.24 -7.11 -2.31
N TYR A 38 18.21 -7.60 -3.55
CA TYR A 38 19.32 -8.40 -4.07
C TYR A 38 20.63 -7.64 -4.22
N MET A 39 20.59 -6.33 -4.45
CA MET A 39 21.80 -5.50 -4.46
C MET A 39 22.34 -5.23 -3.05
N ARG A 40 21.45 -5.12 -2.05
CA ARG A 40 21.80 -4.71 -0.69
C ARG A 40 22.29 -5.86 0.19
N TYR A 41 21.81 -7.07 -0.05
CA TYR A 41 22.11 -8.26 0.74
C TYR A 41 22.95 -9.23 -0.08
N GLN A 42 24.02 -9.76 0.53
CA GLN A 42 24.97 -10.64 -0.14
C GLN A 42 24.42 -12.07 -0.36
N SER A 43 23.39 -12.45 0.41
CA SER A 43 22.72 -13.74 0.29
C SER A 43 21.37 -13.59 -0.38
N GLU A 44 21.14 -14.36 -1.45
CA GLU A 44 19.85 -14.44 -2.14
C GLU A 44 18.73 -14.90 -1.20
N SER A 45 19.05 -15.83 -0.30
CA SER A 45 18.11 -16.33 0.72
C SER A 45 17.70 -15.23 1.70
N GLU A 46 18.68 -14.46 2.20
CA GLU A 46 18.39 -13.34 3.11
C GLU A 46 17.54 -12.26 2.43
N ALA A 47 17.87 -11.92 1.18
CA ALA A 47 17.10 -10.96 0.39
C ALA A 47 15.64 -11.40 0.23
N LYS A 48 15.39 -12.68 -0.08
CA LYS A 48 14.04 -13.26 -0.21
C LYS A 48 13.27 -13.20 1.10
N VAL A 49 13.87 -13.65 2.21
CA VAL A 49 13.21 -13.65 3.53
C VAL A 49 12.80 -12.24 3.94
N ARG A 50 13.70 -11.26 3.76
CA ARG A 50 13.39 -9.87 4.13
C ARG A 50 12.35 -9.23 3.22
N LEU A 51 12.37 -9.54 1.92
CA LEU A 51 11.34 -9.10 0.98
C LEU A 51 9.96 -9.66 1.37
N LEU A 52 9.88 -10.95 1.71
CA LEU A 52 8.64 -11.58 2.16
C LEU A 52 8.09 -10.95 3.44
N ARG A 53 8.94 -10.72 4.45
CA ARG A 53 8.54 -10.04 5.70
C ARG A 53 8.02 -8.62 5.45
N LEU A 54 8.64 -7.90 4.52
CA LEU A 54 8.20 -6.57 4.13
C LEU A 54 6.84 -6.61 3.42
N MET A 55 6.64 -7.56 2.51
CA MET A 55 5.34 -7.75 1.85
C MET A 55 4.23 -8.09 2.85
N ASP A 56 4.50 -8.97 3.82
CA ASP A 56 3.56 -9.30 4.90
C ASP A 56 3.22 -8.05 5.75
N SER A 57 4.24 -7.25 6.09
CA SER A 57 4.03 -5.99 6.83
C SER A 57 3.19 -4.99 6.04
N LEU A 58 3.41 -4.85 4.72
CA LEU A 58 2.60 -4.00 3.85
C LEU A 58 1.15 -4.47 3.78
N HIS A 59 0.92 -5.79 3.72
CA HIS A 59 -0.41 -6.35 3.74
C HIS A 59 -1.14 -6.06 5.07
N LYS A 60 -0.46 -6.22 6.20
CA LYS A 60 -1.00 -5.87 7.53
C LYS A 60 -1.36 -4.39 7.65
N ILE A 61 -0.48 -3.50 7.17
CA ILE A 61 -0.76 -2.05 7.15
C ILE A 61 -2.00 -1.75 6.32
N ARG A 62 -2.17 -2.43 5.18
CA ARG A 62 -3.34 -2.27 4.33
C ARG A 62 -4.63 -2.71 5.05
N LEU A 63 -4.63 -3.89 5.65
CA LEU A 63 -5.78 -4.38 6.45
C LEU A 63 -6.13 -3.41 7.59
N LEU A 64 -5.13 -2.92 8.33
CA LEU A 64 -5.33 -1.94 9.38
C LEU A 64 -5.92 -0.64 8.84
N SER A 65 -5.45 -0.17 7.68
CA SER A 65 -5.98 1.03 7.01
C SER A 65 -7.47 0.87 6.67
N ASP A 66 -7.87 -0.30 6.17
CA ASP A 66 -9.27 -0.57 5.80
C ASP A 66 -10.16 -0.64 7.07
N ILE A 67 -9.65 -1.24 8.16
CA ILE A 67 -10.31 -1.26 9.47
C ILE A 67 -10.43 0.16 10.04
N HIS A 68 -9.37 0.97 9.98
CA HIS A 68 -9.37 2.35 10.44
C HIS A 68 -10.36 3.21 9.66
N ALA A 69 -10.41 3.06 8.32
CA ALA A 69 -11.40 3.73 7.49
C ALA A 69 -12.82 3.36 7.91
N THR A 70 -13.11 2.06 8.05
CA THR A 70 -14.43 1.56 8.48
C THR A 70 -14.83 2.11 9.85
N ASN A 71 -13.92 2.05 10.82
CA ASN A 71 -14.16 2.58 12.17
C ASN A 71 -14.41 4.09 12.15
N TYR A 72 -13.68 4.82 11.31
CA TYR A 72 -13.88 6.26 11.12
C TYR A 72 -15.26 6.58 10.53
N TYR A 73 -15.72 5.81 9.54
CA TYR A 73 -17.08 5.95 9.01
C TYR A 73 -18.16 5.68 10.08
N VAL A 74 -17.98 4.62 10.88
CA VAL A 74 -18.95 4.21 11.91
C VAL A 74 -19.01 5.20 13.08
N HIS A 75 -17.87 5.70 13.55
CA HIS A 75 -17.79 6.56 14.72
C HIS A 75 -17.82 8.07 14.37
N ARG A 76 -17.94 8.41 13.08
CA ARG A 76 -17.91 9.75 12.47
C ARG A 76 -17.68 10.86 13.50
N PRO A 77 -16.42 11.24 13.78
CA PRO A 77 -16.13 12.21 14.83
C PRO A 77 -16.88 13.51 14.55
N THR A 78 -17.44 14.14 15.58
CA THR A 78 -18.22 15.38 15.47
C THR A 78 -17.39 16.58 14.98
N HIS A 79 -16.06 16.49 15.09
CA HIS A 79 -15.13 17.49 14.57
C HIS A 79 -14.09 16.83 13.67
N VAL A 80 -14.39 16.79 12.38
CA VAL A 80 -13.41 16.43 11.36
C VAL A 80 -13.27 17.58 10.37
N GLY A 81 -12.02 17.97 10.11
CA GLY A 81 -11.70 18.96 9.08
C GLY A 81 -12.14 18.52 7.68
N PRO A 82 -12.35 19.49 6.77
CA PRO A 82 -13.01 19.28 5.47
C PRO A 82 -12.29 18.27 4.56
N ILE A 83 -10.96 18.23 4.59
CA ILE A 83 -10.15 17.33 3.74
C ILE A 83 -10.39 15.85 4.10
N LEU A 84 -10.47 15.55 5.40
CA LEU A 84 -10.71 14.18 5.85
C LEU A 84 -12.14 13.74 5.51
N GLN A 85 -13.11 14.65 5.55
CA GLN A 85 -14.46 14.36 5.07
C GLN A 85 -14.49 14.04 3.58
N GLU A 86 -13.69 14.72 2.75
CA GLU A 86 -13.62 14.43 1.31
C GLU A 86 -12.94 13.09 1.01
N VAL A 87 -11.84 12.78 1.72
CA VAL A 87 -11.09 11.53 1.53
C VAL A 87 -11.90 10.30 1.95
N PHE A 88 -12.72 10.42 3.00
CA PHE A 88 -13.59 9.37 3.51
C PHE A 88 -15.06 9.57 3.12
N ASN A 89 -15.40 10.14 1.96
CA ASN A 89 -16.76 10.08 1.41
C ASN A 89 -16.76 9.62 -0.06
N ARG A 90 -15.62 9.10 -0.56
CA ARG A 90 -15.45 8.48 -1.89
C ARG A 90 -15.46 6.96 -1.78
#